data_AF-A0A651FEF6-F1
#
_entry.id   AF-A0A651FEF6-F1
#
_cell.length_a   1.000
_cell.length_b   1.000
_cell.length_c   1.000
_cell.angle_alpha   90.00
_cell.angle_beta   90.00
_cell.angle_gamma   90.00
#
_symmetry.space_group_name_H-M   'P 1'
#
loop_
_entity.id
_entity.type
_entity.pdbx_description
1 polymer ?
#
loop_
_entity_poly.entity_id
_entity_poly.type
_entity_poly.pdbx_seq_one_letter_code
_entity_poly.pdbx_strand_id
1 'polypeptide(L)'
;MADPGTEITEQEVAQFRQTIVAQLDGLSRAIAPGERRDFIFDLTPVARRLSGIRSRIQREIDREIDLRIREGTAREEDRQQLEIEILTERIDRGDIPPMPELTLRYKVQAGSNDPTAIYRFYFLLNGFPYPEPMGDQLRPVSAALNQFQTLSFPSFFVPDSGILELSIISERSNPRVSVFQPGDLQILFPAGGYELNFVRVIAVLWIKLGFIAAVGVLTGSFLAFPVACLVTLAIMFMAESAGFLRESLEYYHVDDHEGNIKPFNVLGRAISLPISWIFATYSDLKPIERLVDGRLLSWRSVAWGMSVILAWTAAVLLVAWAIFRKRELAIYSGN
;
A
#
# COMPACT_ATOMS: atom_id res chain seq x y z
N MET A 1 9.71 14.70 51.66
CA MET A 1 9.93 13.38 52.29
C MET A 1 9.98 12.40 51.13
N ALA A 2 11.18 12.01 50.74
CA ALA A 2 11.43 11.21 49.53
C ALA A 2 11.07 9.74 49.80
N ASP A 3 10.25 9.16 48.94
CA ASP A 3 9.86 7.74 48.97
C ASP A 3 10.92 6.91 48.22
N PRO A 4 11.58 5.93 48.86
CA PRO A 4 12.63 5.12 48.24
C PRO A 4 12.02 3.84 47.64
N GLY A 5 11.90 3.76 46.31
CA GLY A 5 11.35 2.55 45.70
C GLY A 5 11.22 2.54 44.18
N THR A 6 12.22 3.02 43.42
CA THR A 6 12.20 2.98 41.94
C THR A 6 13.60 2.95 41.33
N GLU A 7 14.48 2.09 41.82
CA GLU A 7 15.67 1.69 41.04
C GLU A 7 15.66 0.17 40.90
N ILE A 8 15.63 -0.29 39.64
CA ILE A 8 15.92 -1.68 39.29
C ILE A 8 17.40 -1.85 39.62
N THR A 9 17.70 -2.60 40.69
CA THR A 9 19.07 -2.77 41.15
C THR A 9 19.92 -3.36 40.02
N GLU A 10 21.09 -2.77 39.71
CA GLU A 10 22.01 -3.23 38.65
C GLU A 10 22.28 -4.75 38.68
N GLN A 11 22.19 -5.36 39.87
CA GLN A 11 22.34 -6.80 40.08
C GLN A 11 21.24 -7.63 39.40
N GLU A 12 20.00 -7.14 39.31
CA GLU A 12 18.88 -7.85 38.67
C GLU A 12 18.98 -7.82 37.14
N VAL A 13 19.46 -6.70 36.58
CA VAL A 13 19.74 -6.56 35.15
C VAL A 13 20.95 -7.39 34.74
N ALA A 14 21.99 -7.43 35.58
CA ALA A 14 23.16 -8.29 35.36
C ALA A 14 22.80 -9.79 35.40
N GLN A 15 21.94 -10.21 36.33
CA GLN A 15 21.43 -11.59 36.38
C GLN A 15 20.56 -11.95 35.18
N PHE A 16 19.72 -11.02 34.70
CA PHE A 16 18.90 -11.22 33.49
C PHE A 16 19.78 -11.38 32.25
N ARG A 17 20.81 -10.54 32.10
CA ARG A 17 21.77 -10.62 30.99
C ARG A 17 22.57 -11.92 31.01
N GLN A 18 23.01 -12.37 32.18
CA GLN A 18 23.70 -13.67 32.32
C GLN A 18 22.78 -14.85 32.01
N THR A 19 21.50 -14.78 32.36
CA THR A 19 20.53 -15.85 32.09
C THR A 19 20.19 -15.96 30.60
N ILE A 20 19.99 -14.83 29.91
CA ILE A 20 19.76 -14.81 28.46
C ILE A 20 21.00 -15.27 27.69
N VAL A 21 22.18 -14.79 28.07
CA VAL A 21 23.43 -15.21 27.42
C VAL A 21 23.71 -16.69 27.67
N ALA A 22 23.48 -17.22 28.88
CA ALA A 22 23.63 -18.65 29.16
C ALA A 22 22.61 -19.52 28.39
N GLN A 23 21.37 -19.04 28.20
CA GLN A 23 20.37 -19.74 27.38
C GLN A 23 20.70 -19.68 25.88
N LEU A 24 21.19 -18.55 25.38
CA LEU A 24 21.65 -18.39 23.99
C LEU A 24 22.94 -19.18 23.70
N ASP A 25 23.85 -19.30 24.67
CA ASP A 25 25.10 -20.06 24.54
C ASP A 25 24.87 -21.56 24.74
N GLY A 26 23.81 -21.95 25.46
CA GLY A 26 23.25 -23.29 25.44
C GLY A 26 22.59 -23.64 24.11
N LEU A 27 21.88 -22.68 23.50
CA LEU A 27 21.28 -22.81 22.16
C LEU A 27 22.36 -22.94 21.07
N SER A 28 23.46 -22.18 21.14
CA SER A 28 24.55 -22.26 20.16
C SER A 28 25.29 -23.60 20.19
N ARG A 29 25.45 -24.21 21.38
CA ARG A 29 26.06 -25.54 21.56
C ARG A 29 25.12 -26.70 21.24
N ALA A 30 23.80 -26.51 21.39
CA ALA A 30 22.79 -27.52 21.05
C ALA A 30 22.54 -27.61 19.54
N ILE A 31 22.91 -26.59 18.76
CA ILE A 31 22.91 -26.59 17.29
C ILE A 31 24.28 -27.12 16.80
N ALA A 32 24.65 -28.33 17.22
CA ALA A 32 25.67 -29.09 16.52
C ALA A 32 25.06 -29.64 15.21
N PRO A 33 25.76 -29.62 14.08
CA PRO A 33 25.19 -30.02 12.80
C PRO A 33 24.93 -31.53 12.80
N GLY A 34 23.68 -31.96 12.96
CA GLY A 34 23.31 -33.35 12.66
C GLY A 34 22.10 -33.96 13.35
N GLU A 35 21.62 -33.47 14.49
CA GLU A 35 20.50 -34.14 15.19
C GLU A 35 19.21 -33.32 15.17
N ARG A 36 18.25 -33.74 14.33
CA ARG A 36 16.83 -33.36 14.46
C ARG A 36 16.27 -33.98 15.74
N ARG A 37 15.83 -33.15 16.68
CA ARG A 37 14.85 -33.53 17.70
C ARG A 37 13.75 -32.48 17.75
N ASP A 38 12.51 -32.94 17.76
CA ASP A 38 11.32 -32.11 17.92
C ASP A 38 11.32 -31.52 19.34
N PHE A 39 11.72 -30.25 19.46
CA PHE A 39 11.62 -29.51 20.71
C PHE A 39 10.27 -28.79 20.77
N ILE A 40 9.34 -29.33 21.55
CA ILE A 40 8.16 -28.59 22.01
C ILE A 40 8.63 -27.64 23.11
N PHE A 41 8.73 -26.35 22.79
CA PHE A 41 9.18 -25.33 23.74
C PHE A 41 8.04 -24.86 24.64
N ASP A 42 8.23 -24.98 25.95
CA ASP A 42 7.32 -24.43 26.96
C ASP A 42 7.61 -22.93 27.18
N LEU A 43 6.87 -22.07 26.47
CA LEU A 43 6.95 -20.60 26.54
C LEU A 43 6.20 -20.01 27.75
N THR A 44 5.64 -20.84 28.64
CA THR A 44 4.88 -20.40 29.82
C THR A 44 5.63 -19.43 30.74
N PRO A 45 6.96 -19.55 30.97
CA PRO A 45 7.71 -18.60 31.81
C PRO A 45 7.84 -17.20 31.18
N VAL A 46 7.97 -17.13 29.85
CA VAL A 46 8.07 -15.87 29.08
C VAL A 46 6.70 -15.19 29.04
N ALA A 47 5.63 -15.96 28.80
CA ALA A 47 4.25 -15.49 28.86
C ALA A 47 3.87 -14.92 30.25
N ARG A 48 4.40 -15.50 31.35
CA ARG A 48 4.14 -15.05 32.73
C ARG A 48 4.84 -13.73 33.10
N ARG A 49 5.98 -13.39 32.47
CA ARG A 49 6.65 -12.08 32.65
C ARG A 49 6.13 -11.02 31.66
N LEU A 50 5.63 -11.42 30.48
CA LEU A 50 4.98 -10.53 29.49
C LEU A 50 3.64 -9.95 29.97
N SER A 51 2.87 -10.69 30.78
CA SER A 51 1.66 -10.14 31.43
C SER A 51 1.99 -8.99 32.42
N GLY A 52 3.19 -9.01 33.00
CA GLY A 52 3.73 -7.94 33.84
C GLY A 52 4.07 -6.66 33.06
N ILE A 53 4.55 -6.80 31.82
CA ILE A 53 4.85 -5.67 30.92
C ILE A 53 3.56 -5.11 30.32
N ARG A 54 2.66 -5.99 29.86
CA ARG A 54 1.31 -5.62 29.38
C ARG A 54 0.53 -4.82 30.42
N SER A 55 0.53 -5.27 31.68
CA SER A 55 -0.15 -4.55 32.77
C SER A 55 0.54 -3.24 33.17
N ARG A 56 1.81 -3.03 32.83
CA ARG A 56 2.50 -1.74 33.05
C ARG A 56 2.20 -0.76 31.91
N ILE A 57 2.22 -1.22 30.67
CA ILE A 57 1.84 -0.41 29.49
C ILE A 57 0.37 0.01 29.61
N GLN A 58 -0.53 -0.91 30.00
CA GLN A 58 -1.95 -0.60 30.21
C GLN A 58 -2.15 0.42 31.33
N ARG A 59 -1.41 0.30 32.44
CA ARG A 59 -1.49 1.27 33.55
C ARG A 59 -0.98 2.65 33.17
N GLU A 60 0.03 2.73 32.31
CA GLU A 60 0.54 4.02 31.83
C GLU A 60 -0.45 4.68 30.85
N ILE A 61 -1.10 3.87 30.00
CA ILE A 61 -2.19 4.30 29.12
C ILE A 61 -3.39 4.80 29.94
N ASP A 62 -3.85 4.05 30.93
CA ASP A 62 -4.99 4.42 31.79
C ASP A 62 -4.71 5.69 32.60
N ARG A 63 -3.46 5.84 33.09
CA ARG A 63 -3.02 7.01 33.85
C ARG A 63 -2.99 8.27 32.98
N GLU A 64 -2.55 8.16 31.73
CA GLU A 64 -2.50 9.28 30.78
C GLU A 64 -3.90 9.70 30.32
N ILE A 65 -4.85 8.75 30.22
CA ILE A 65 -6.26 9.03 29.92
C ILE A 65 -6.92 9.78 31.09
N ASP A 66 -6.70 9.36 32.32
CA ASP A 66 -7.24 10.03 33.52
C ASP A 66 -6.68 11.44 33.71
N LEU A 67 -5.42 11.68 33.34
CA LEU A 67 -4.80 13.01 33.37
C LEU A 67 -5.45 13.94 32.33
N ARG A 68 -5.75 13.45 31.13
CA ARG A 68 -6.40 14.24 30.07
C ARG A 68 -7.86 14.59 30.34
N ILE A 69 -8.60 13.70 31.04
CA ILE A 69 -9.97 13.99 31.50
C ILE A 69 -9.94 15.09 32.57
N ARG A 70 -8.96 15.04 33.48
CA ARG A 70 -8.79 16.05 34.54
C ARG A 70 -8.33 17.41 34.02
N GLU A 71 -7.54 17.43 32.94
CA GLU A 71 -7.08 18.67 32.29
C GLU A 71 -8.15 19.30 31.37
N GLY A 72 -9.32 18.67 31.21
CA GLY A 72 -10.46 19.22 30.47
C GLY A 72 -10.27 19.31 28.95
N THR A 73 -9.20 18.72 28.43
CA THR A 73 -8.86 18.73 26.99
C THR A 73 -9.44 17.55 26.21
N ALA A 74 -10.09 16.60 26.88
CA ALA A 74 -10.76 15.46 26.26
C ALA A 74 -12.18 15.30 26.81
N ARG A 75 -13.15 15.07 25.93
CA ARG A 75 -14.54 14.76 26.31
C ARG A 75 -14.70 13.25 26.40
N GLU A 76 -15.66 12.78 27.20
CA GLU A 76 -15.94 11.33 27.37
C GLU A 76 -16.31 10.63 26.04
N GLU A 77 -16.66 11.40 25.00
CA GLU A 77 -16.85 10.96 23.61
C GLU A 77 -15.54 10.56 22.91
N ASP A 78 -14.38 11.11 23.29
CA ASP A 78 -13.05 10.70 22.76
C ASP A 78 -12.68 9.27 23.20
N ARG A 79 -13.35 8.76 24.25
CA ARG A 79 -13.26 7.38 24.73
C ARG A 79 -13.94 6.39 23.80
N GLN A 80 -14.92 6.83 22.99
CA GLN A 80 -15.67 5.99 22.04
C GLN A 80 -15.08 5.98 20.63
N GLN A 81 -14.21 6.93 20.26
CA GLN A 81 -13.59 6.97 18.92
C GLN A 81 -12.34 6.10 18.77
N LEU A 82 -11.87 5.45 19.84
CA LEU A 82 -10.68 4.58 19.82
C LEU A 82 -11.02 3.08 19.77
N GLU A 83 -12.18 2.73 19.23
CA GLU A 83 -12.47 1.37 18.79
C GLU A 83 -12.17 1.30 17.27
N ILE A 84 -10.92 0.97 16.93
CA ILE A 84 -10.54 0.74 15.53
C ILE A 84 -11.01 -0.66 15.15
N GLU A 85 -12.07 -0.67 14.35
CA GLU A 85 -12.63 -1.83 13.66
C GLU A 85 -11.57 -2.49 12.77
N ILE A 86 -11.30 -3.77 13.05
CA ILE A 86 -10.28 -4.58 12.40
C ILE A 86 -10.81 -5.05 11.04
N LEU A 87 -10.29 -4.47 9.95
CA LEU A 87 -10.48 -5.04 8.61
C LEU A 87 -9.67 -6.34 8.49
N THR A 88 -10.40 -7.45 8.50
CA THR A 88 -9.89 -8.82 8.34
C THR A 88 -9.83 -9.17 6.85
N GLU A 89 -8.65 -9.48 6.30
CA GLU A 89 -8.53 -10.17 5.02
C GLU A 89 -7.71 -11.46 5.16
N ARG A 90 -8.30 -12.56 4.72
CA ARG A 90 -7.82 -13.94 4.89
C ARG A 90 -6.85 -14.30 3.77
N ILE A 91 -5.59 -14.58 4.10
CA ILE A 91 -4.64 -15.20 3.16
C ILE A 91 -4.37 -16.63 3.64
N ASP A 92 -4.75 -17.60 2.82
CA ASP A 92 -4.55 -19.04 3.04
C ASP A 92 -3.12 -19.43 2.63
N ARG A 93 -2.35 -20.06 3.51
CA ARG A 93 -0.92 -20.37 3.29
C ARG A 93 -0.72 -21.88 3.14
N GLY A 94 -0.55 -22.32 1.89
CA GLY A 94 0.12 -23.59 1.57
C GLY A 94 1.60 -23.35 1.29
N ASP A 95 2.45 -24.16 1.94
CA ASP A 95 3.89 -24.39 1.70
C ASP A 95 4.88 -23.24 2.02
N ILE A 96 5.66 -23.38 3.10
CA ILE A 96 6.66 -22.38 3.55
C ILE A 96 8.10 -22.84 3.21
N PRO A 97 8.73 -22.30 2.14
CA PRO A 97 10.19 -22.28 1.97
C PRO A 97 10.84 -21.14 2.82
N PRO A 98 12.19 -21.01 2.93
CA PRO A 98 12.86 -20.36 4.07
C PRO A 98 12.40 -18.91 4.28
N MET A 99 12.17 -18.56 5.55
CA MET A 99 11.40 -17.40 6.03
C MET A 99 11.59 -16.13 5.19
N PRO A 100 10.65 -15.78 4.30
CA PRO A 100 10.74 -14.55 3.52
C PRO A 100 10.56 -13.33 4.43
N GLU A 101 11.35 -12.27 4.20
CA GLU A 101 11.05 -10.97 4.80
C GLU A 101 9.72 -10.45 4.26
N LEU A 102 8.85 -10.00 5.15
CA LEU A 102 7.63 -9.27 4.80
C LEU A 102 7.92 -7.78 4.85
N THR A 103 7.20 -7.00 4.06
CA THR A 103 7.35 -5.54 4.03
C THR A 103 6.03 -4.88 4.34
N LEU A 104 5.96 -4.15 5.46
CA LEU A 104 4.87 -3.25 5.74
C LEU A 104 5.06 -1.98 4.91
N ARG A 105 4.17 -1.75 3.96
CA ARG A 105 4.06 -0.48 3.23
C ARG A 105 2.96 0.35 3.88
N TYR A 106 3.28 1.57 4.27
CA TYR A 106 2.33 2.46 4.92
C TYR A 106 2.44 3.89 4.38
N LYS A 107 1.34 4.63 4.38
CA LYS A 107 1.30 6.06 4.06
C LYS A 107 0.50 6.79 5.15
N VAL A 108 1.06 7.90 5.62
CA VAL A 108 0.51 8.69 6.72
C VAL A 108 -0.01 10.01 6.20
N GLN A 109 -1.21 10.39 6.61
CA GLN A 109 -1.81 11.69 6.28
C GLN A 109 -2.12 12.44 7.58
N ALA A 110 -1.97 13.76 7.62
CA ALA A 110 -2.22 14.53 8.84
C ALA A 110 -2.90 15.90 8.59
N GLY A 111 -3.70 15.99 7.53
CA GLY A 111 -4.39 17.24 7.13
C GLY A 111 -3.43 18.42 6.86
N SER A 112 -2.15 18.12 6.65
CA SER A 112 -1.09 19.06 6.33
C SER A 112 -0.32 18.52 5.12
N ASN A 113 0.16 19.43 4.27
CA ASN A 113 0.98 19.12 3.10
C ASN A 113 2.42 19.65 3.25
N ASP A 114 2.86 19.92 4.49
CA ASP A 114 4.23 20.35 4.74
C ASP A 114 5.20 19.18 4.48
N PRO A 115 6.06 19.27 3.44
CA PRO A 115 7.00 18.20 3.10
C PRO A 115 8.16 18.09 4.09
N THR A 116 8.35 19.08 4.96
CA THR A 116 9.39 19.07 6.00
C THR A 116 8.91 18.45 7.31
N ALA A 117 7.59 18.25 7.45
CA ALA A 117 7.02 17.67 8.65
C ALA A 117 7.30 16.16 8.72
N ILE A 118 8.03 15.76 9.77
CA ILE A 118 8.34 14.37 10.08
C ILE A 118 7.46 13.93 11.24
N TYR A 119 6.68 12.89 11.01
CA TYR A 119 5.85 12.25 12.03
C TYR A 119 6.58 11.03 12.57
N ARG A 120 6.36 10.69 13.82
CA ARG A 120 7.03 9.56 14.48
C ARG A 120 6.03 8.59 15.05
N PHE A 121 6.27 7.31 14.80
CA PHE A 121 5.37 6.22 15.17
C PHE A 121 6.13 5.07 15.83
N TYR A 122 5.49 4.42 16.79
CA TYR A 122 5.93 3.14 17.33
C TYR A 122 5.05 2.05 16.73
N PHE A 123 5.65 1.06 16.09
CA PHE A 123 4.94 -0.09 15.55
C PHE A 123 5.06 -1.26 16.52
N LEU A 124 3.96 -1.98 16.73
CA LEU A 124 3.93 -3.23 17.48
C LEU A 124 3.37 -4.33 16.59
N LEU A 125 4.13 -5.40 16.42
CA LEU A 125 3.75 -6.61 15.69
C LEU A 125 3.38 -7.68 16.71
N ASN A 126 2.11 -8.07 16.79
CA ASN A 126 1.55 -8.93 17.84
C ASN A 126 1.94 -8.48 19.26
N GLY A 127 1.91 -7.17 19.50
CA GLY A 127 2.29 -6.56 20.77
C GLY A 127 3.80 -6.47 21.02
N PHE A 128 4.65 -6.92 20.10
CA PHE A 128 6.10 -6.76 20.19
C PHE A 128 6.57 -5.49 19.46
N PRO A 129 7.34 -4.59 20.09
CA PRO A 129 7.82 -3.37 19.44
C PRO A 129 8.76 -3.70 18.27
N TYR A 130 8.53 -3.06 17.13
CA TYR A 130 9.35 -3.20 15.93
C TYR A 130 9.60 -1.84 15.26
N PRO A 131 10.83 -1.49 14.80
CA PRO A 131 12.09 -2.24 14.94
C PRO A 131 12.45 -2.56 16.39
N GLU A 132 13.28 -3.59 16.59
CA GLU A 132 13.69 -4.01 17.93
C GLU A 132 14.27 -2.82 18.73
N PRO A 133 13.88 -2.68 20.02
CA PRO A 133 14.41 -1.65 20.90
C PRO A 133 15.93 -1.74 21.02
N MET A 134 16.60 -0.59 21.08
CA MET A 134 18.04 -0.54 21.38
C MET A 134 18.20 -0.33 22.90
N GLY A 135 18.33 -1.43 23.65
CA GLY A 135 18.29 -1.38 25.12
C GLY A 135 16.88 -1.11 25.63
N ASP A 136 16.73 -0.16 26.57
CA ASP A 136 15.42 0.21 27.15
C ASP A 136 14.65 1.26 26.34
N GLN A 137 15.22 1.75 25.23
CA GLN A 137 14.61 2.79 24.42
C GLN A 137 13.88 2.21 23.21
N LEU A 138 12.57 2.44 23.15
CA LEU A 138 11.76 2.22 21.96
C LEU A 138 12.25 3.13 20.83
N ARG A 139 12.32 2.59 19.61
CA ARG A 139 12.77 3.34 18.43
C ARG A 139 11.56 3.84 17.65
N PRO A 140 11.29 5.15 17.60
CA PRO A 140 10.26 5.67 16.73
C PRO A 140 10.72 5.53 15.27
N VAL A 141 9.81 5.07 14.42
CA VAL A 141 9.97 5.12 12.97
C VAL A 141 9.50 6.48 12.51
N SER A 142 10.42 7.21 11.86
CA SER A 142 10.14 8.51 11.27
C SER A 142 9.42 8.32 9.93
N ALA A 143 8.40 9.12 9.71
CA ALA A 143 7.49 9.03 8.59
C ALA A 143 7.24 10.41 7.96
N ALA A 144 7.54 10.56 6.68
CA ALA A 144 7.10 11.71 5.89
C ALA A 144 5.58 11.64 5.63
N LEU A 145 4.92 12.80 5.52
CA LEU A 145 3.50 12.88 5.19
C LEU A 145 3.25 12.64 3.69
N ASN A 146 2.09 12.03 3.40
CA ASN A 146 1.56 11.78 2.05
C ASN A 146 2.49 10.98 1.12
N GLN A 147 3.47 10.27 1.67
CA GLN A 147 4.39 9.42 0.93
C GLN A 147 4.34 7.99 1.46
N PHE A 148 4.45 7.03 0.54
CA PHE A 148 4.57 5.63 0.90
C PHE A 148 5.96 5.35 1.46
N GLN A 149 5.98 4.67 2.60
CA GLN A 149 7.18 4.26 3.32
C GLN A 149 7.11 2.77 3.58
N THR A 150 8.27 2.16 3.80
CA THR A 150 8.41 0.71 3.92
C THR A 150 9.16 0.35 5.19
N LEU A 151 8.70 -0.70 5.85
CA LEU A 151 9.30 -1.28 7.03
C LEU A 151 9.33 -2.80 6.85
N SER A 152 10.52 -3.37 6.65
CA SER A 152 10.69 -4.81 6.46
C SER A 152 10.77 -5.50 7.82
N PHE A 153 10.07 -6.62 7.97
CA PHE A 153 10.05 -7.44 9.18
C PHE A 153 10.05 -8.94 8.84
N PRO A 154 10.65 -9.80 9.68
CA PRO A 154 10.68 -11.24 9.44
C PRO A 154 9.27 -11.88 9.47
N SER A 155 9.04 -12.92 8.65
CA SER A 155 7.74 -13.59 8.60
C SER A 155 7.32 -14.32 9.88
N PHE A 156 8.22 -14.53 10.87
CA PHE A 156 7.87 -15.20 12.13
C PHE A 156 6.87 -14.39 12.97
N PHE A 157 6.75 -13.08 12.73
CA PHE A 157 5.69 -12.27 13.34
C PHE A 157 4.29 -12.64 12.83
N VAL A 158 4.15 -13.40 11.75
CA VAL A 158 2.85 -13.91 11.31
C VAL A 158 2.64 -15.29 11.93
N PRO A 159 1.72 -15.46 12.91
CA PRO A 159 1.46 -16.75 13.53
C PRO A 159 0.82 -17.73 12.54
N ASP A 160 0.77 -19.01 12.90
CA ASP A 160 0.10 -20.06 12.10
C ASP A 160 -1.40 -19.80 11.89
N SER A 161 -2.02 -18.98 12.76
CA SER A 161 -3.39 -18.49 12.58
C SER A 161 -3.55 -17.58 11.34
N GLY A 162 -2.44 -17.08 10.77
CA GLY A 162 -2.43 -16.17 9.63
C GLY A 162 -2.81 -14.73 9.98
N ILE A 163 -3.03 -14.42 11.26
CA ILE A 163 -3.49 -13.10 11.71
C ILE A 163 -2.30 -12.34 12.32
N LEU A 164 -1.90 -11.26 11.66
CA LEU A 164 -0.93 -10.31 12.19
C LEU A 164 -1.67 -9.14 12.84
N GLU A 165 -1.46 -8.93 14.14
CA GLU A 165 -1.94 -7.75 14.83
C GLU A 165 -0.90 -6.63 14.70
N LEU A 166 -1.28 -5.53 14.04
CA LEU A 166 -0.45 -4.34 13.92
C LEU A 166 -1.02 -3.23 14.78
N SER A 167 -0.29 -2.81 15.82
CA SER A 167 -0.62 -1.61 16.59
C SER A 167 0.33 -0.48 16.22
N ILE A 168 -0.21 0.69 15.91
CA ILE A 168 0.56 1.89 15.57
C ILE A 168 0.28 2.95 16.63
N ILE A 169 1.31 3.39 17.33
CA ILE A 169 1.21 4.42 18.37
C ILE A 169 1.90 5.68 17.87
N SER A 170 1.14 6.77 17.76
CA SER A 170 1.67 8.08 17.37
C SER A 170 2.43 8.71 18.54
N GLU A 171 3.60 9.28 18.26
CA GLU A 171 4.37 10.00 19.27
C GLU A 171 3.69 11.34 19.64
N ARG A 172 3.70 11.70 20.93
CA ARG A 172 3.09 12.93 21.45
C ARG A 172 3.68 14.20 20.82
N SER A 173 4.93 14.16 20.38
CA SER A 173 5.58 15.29 19.71
C SER A 173 5.05 15.56 18.29
N ASN A 174 4.21 14.69 17.74
CA ASN A 174 3.64 14.91 16.41
C ASN A 174 2.69 16.12 16.43
N PRO A 175 2.82 17.05 15.47
CA PRO A 175 2.13 18.33 15.53
C PRO A 175 0.61 18.23 15.26
N ARG A 176 0.13 17.12 14.67
CA ARG A 176 -1.30 16.90 14.38
C ARG A 176 -1.65 15.42 14.51
N VAL A 177 -2.96 15.14 14.56
CA VAL A 177 -3.49 13.78 14.46
C VAL A 177 -3.19 13.21 13.07
N SER A 178 -2.68 11.98 13.05
CA SER A 178 -2.39 11.22 11.84
C SER A 178 -3.51 10.24 11.53
N VAL A 179 -3.83 10.09 10.25
CA VAL A 179 -4.84 9.18 9.71
C VAL A 179 -4.20 8.28 8.66
N PHE A 180 -4.61 7.02 8.65
CA PHE A 180 -4.29 6.05 7.60
C PHE A 180 -5.58 5.79 6.82
N GLN A 181 -5.61 6.10 5.52
CA GLN A 181 -6.80 5.81 4.71
C GLN A 181 -6.85 4.32 4.33
N PRO A 182 -8.04 3.80 3.98
CA PRO A 182 -8.14 2.46 3.41
C PRO A 182 -7.18 2.29 2.23
N GLY A 183 -6.35 1.24 2.28
CA GLY A 183 -5.34 0.97 1.26
C GLY A 183 -4.00 1.70 1.44
N ASP A 184 -3.88 2.67 2.36
CA ASP A 184 -2.58 3.26 2.70
C ASP A 184 -1.68 2.30 3.49
N LEU A 185 -2.27 1.30 4.16
CA LEU A 185 -1.59 0.26 4.91
C LEU A 185 -1.66 -1.09 4.17
N GLN A 186 -0.50 -1.66 3.82
CA GLN A 186 -0.39 -2.88 3.02
C GLN A 186 0.76 -3.74 3.51
N ILE A 187 0.59 -5.07 3.49
CA ILE A 187 1.68 -6.02 3.73
C ILE A 187 2.06 -6.63 2.39
N LEU A 188 3.34 -6.53 2.05
CA LEU A 188 3.93 -7.04 0.82
C LEU A 188 4.83 -8.24 1.14
N PHE A 189 4.89 -9.18 0.20
CA PHE A 189 5.75 -10.35 0.27
C PHE A 189 6.57 -10.49 -1.03
N PRO A 190 7.76 -11.10 -0.98
CA PRO A 190 8.56 -11.34 -2.16
C PRO A 190 7.88 -12.38 -3.06
N ALA A 191 7.36 -11.93 -4.21
CA ALA A 191 6.65 -12.79 -5.15
C ALA A 191 7.53 -13.33 -6.30
N GLY A 192 8.72 -12.75 -6.52
CA GLY A 192 9.63 -13.19 -7.59
C GLY A 192 10.74 -12.18 -7.89
N GLY A 193 11.53 -12.46 -8.92
CA GLY A 193 12.64 -11.61 -9.35
C GLY A 193 12.21 -10.37 -10.12
N TYR A 194 12.96 -9.27 -9.94
CA TYR A 194 12.71 -7.98 -10.58
C TYR A 194 12.81 -8.03 -12.11
N GLU A 195 13.80 -8.74 -12.64
CA GLU A 195 14.11 -8.75 -14.09
C GLU A 195 12.93 -9.21 -14.95
N LEU A 196 12.27 -10.30 -14.57
CA LEU A 196 11.12 -10.80 -15.32
C LEU A 196 9.91 -9.87 -15.20
N ASN A 197 9.75 -9.19 -14.06
CA ASN A 197 8.71 -8.17 -13.89
C ASN A 197 8.98 -6.95 -14.78
N PHE A 198 10.23 -6.53 -14.90
CA PHE A 198 10.66 -5.45 -15.78
C PHE A 198 10.33 -5.74 -17.25
N VAL A 199 10.61 -6.96 -17.73
CA VAL A 199 10.26 -7.38 -19.10
C VAL A 199 8.74 -7.31 -19.34
N ARG A 200 7.92 -7.73 -18.37
CA ARG A 200 6.46 -7.64 -18.45
C ARG A 200 5.99 -6.19 -18.57
N VAL A 201 6.59 -5.30 -17.79
CA VAL A 201 6.29 -3.86 -17.81
C VAL A 201 6.63 -3.25 -19.17
N ILE A 202 7.80 -3.57 -19.74
CA ILE A 202 8.18 -3.12 -21.09
C ILE A 202 7.20 -3.65 -22.15
N ALA A 203 6.84 -4.93 -22.10
CA ALA A 203 5.93 -5.53 -23.07
C ALA A 203 4.56 -4.83 -23.07
N VAL A 204 4.03 -4.48 -21.89
CA VAL A 204 2.80 -3.70 -21.78
C VAL A 204 2.98 -2.29 -22.36
N LEU A 205 4.10 -1.62 -22.07
CA LEU A 205 4.38 -0.29 -22.61
C LEU A 205 4.45 -0.29 -24.15
N TRP A 206 5.08 -1.29 -24.76
CA TRP A 206 5.12 -1.43 -26.22
C TRP A 206 3.74 -1.61 -26.83
N ILE A 207 2.85 -2.37 -26.20
CA ILE A 207 1.49 -2.56 -26.69
C ILE A 207 0.66 -1.28 -26.51
N LYS A 208 0.82 -0.57 -25.39
CA LYS A 208 0.20 0.76 -25.21
C LYS A 208 0.66 1.73 -26.29
N LEU A 209 1.96 1.77 -26.60
CA LEU A 209 2.51 2.57 -27.70
C LEU A 209 1.98 2.13 -29.07
N GLY A 210 1.87 0.83 -29.32
CA GLY A 210 1.32 0.28 -30.56
C GLY A 210 -0.15 0.69 -30.77
N PHE A 211 -0.95 0.72 -29.71
CA PHE A 211 -2.32 1.23 -29.76
C PHE A 211 -2.36 2.72 -30.17
N ILE A 212 -1.53 3.56 -29.56
CA ILE A 212 -1.44 4.99 -29.91
C ILE A 212 -0.97 5.18 -31.36
N ALA A 213 0.00 4.36 -31.82
CA ALA A 213 0.44 4.38 -33.20
C ALA A 213 -0.70 4.01 -34.18
N ALA A 214 -1.51 3.00 -33.86
CA ALA A 214 -2.68 2.62 -34.66
C ALA A 214 -3.72 3.75 -34.73
N VAL A 215 -3.96 4.46 -33.63
CA VAL A 215 -4.82 5.65 -33.60
C VAL A 215 -4.25 6.75 -34.50
N GLY A 216 -2.93 6.94 -34.51
CA GLY A 216 -2.23 7.84 -35.43
C GLY A 216 -2.46 7.48 -36.90
N VAL A 217 -2.36 6.20 -37.24
CA VAL A 217 -2.65 5.70 -38.60
C VAL A 217 -4.12 5.93 -38.98
N LEU A 218 -5.05 5.63 -38.08
CA LEU A 218 -6.48 5.85 -38.30
C LEU A 218 -6.78 7.33 -38.55
N THR A 219 -6.37 8.20 -37.64
CA THR A 219 -6.65 9.64 -37.75
C THR A 219 -5.98 10.26 -38.97
N GLY A 220 -4.75 9.85 -39.30
CA GLY A 220 -4.05 10.27 -40.51
C GLY A 220 -4.69 9.80 -41.83
N SER A 221 -5.57 8.80 -41.80
CA SER A 221 -6.23 8.30 -43.02
C SER A 221 -7.28 9.26 -43.60
N PHE A 222 -7.88 10.12 -42.77
CA PHE A 222 -8.96 11.05 -43.16
C PHE A 222 -8.80 12.49 -42.66
N LEU A 223 -7.87 12.78 -41.74
CA LEU A 223 -7.59 14.14 -41.26
C LEU A 223 -6.31 14.71 -41.91
N ALA A 224 -6.21 16.05 -41.93
CA ALA A 224 -4.95 16.72 -42.24
C ALA A 224 -3.89 16.41 -41.18
N PHE A 225 -2.62 16.35 -41.58
CA PHE A 225 -1.51 15.94 -40.72
C PHE A 225 -1.49 16.64 -39.34
N PRO A 226 -1.58 17.99 -39.23
CA PRO A 226 -1.55 18.65 -37.92
C PRO A 226 -2.72 18.25 -37.01
N VAL A 227 -3.90 18.04 -37.59
CA VAL A 227 -5.11 17.67 -36.84
C VAL A 227 -5.02 16.22 -36.38
N ALA A 228 -4.50 15.31 -37.21
CA ALA A 228 -4.27 13.92 -36.84
C ALA A 228 -3.32 13.78 -35.63
N CYS A 229 -2.23 14.55 -35.62
CA CYS A 229 -1.30 14.61 -34.48
C CYS A 229 -2.00 15.08 -33.20
N LEU A 230 -2.78 16.16 -33.27
CA LEU A 230 -3.50 16.69 -32.12
C LEU A 230 -4.51 15.68 -31.55
N VAL A 231 -5.30 15.03 -32.41
CA VAL A 231 -6.29 14.02 -31.99
C VAL A 231 -5.62 12.81 -31.36
N THR A 232 -4.51 12.34 -31.93
CA THR A 232 -3.77 11.19 -31.40
C THR A 232 -3.20 11.50 -30.01
N LEU A 233 -2.62 12.68 -29.83
CA LEU A 233 -2.13 13.13 -28.52
C LEU A 233 -3.26 13.30 -27.52
N ALA A 234 -4.40 13.87 -27.93
CA ALA A 234 -5.57 14.00 -27.06
C ALA A 234 -6.05 12.63 -26.56
N ILE A 235 -6.12 11.64 -27.45
CA ILE A 235 -6.49 10.26 -27.08
C ILE A 235 -5.46 9.64 -26.13
N MET A 236 -4.17 9.86 -26.36
CA MET A 236 -3.11 9.42 -25.44
C MET A 236 -3.31 10.00 -24.03
N PHE A 237 -3.54 11.32 -23.92
CA PHE A 237 -3.77 11.97 -22.64
C PHE A 237 -5.05 11.49 -21.96
N MET A 238 -6.13 11.28 -22.72
CA MET A 238 -7.37 10.69 -22.20
C MET A 238 -7.14 9.28 -21.66
N ALA A 239 -6.41 8.44 -22.39
CA ALA A 239 -6.15 7.07 -22.00
C ALA A 239 -5.28 6.97 -20.74
N GLU A 240 -4.22 7.78 -20.62
CA GLU A 240 -3.38 7.81 -19.41
C GLU A 240 -4.11 8.45 -18.20
N SER A 241 -4.93 9.48 -18.43
CA SER A 241 -5.67 10.17 -17.35
C SER A 241 -6.93 9.44 -16.90
N ALA A 242 -7.38 8.40 -17.61
CA ALA A 242 -8.64 7.72 -17.35
C ALA A 242 -8.74 7.16 -15.91
N GLY A 243 -7.62 6.69 -15.34
CA GLY A 243 -7.58 6.19 -13.96
C GLY A 243 -7.82 7.30 -12.94
N PHE A 244 -7.15 8.44 -13.10
CA PHE A 244 -7.37 9.63 -12.27
C PHE A 244 -8.79 10.18 -12.41
N LEU A 245 -9.33 10.14 -13.63
CA LEU A 245 -10.70 10.56 -13.90
C LEU A 245 -11.72 9.67 -13.18
N ARG A 246 -11.48 8.35 -13.12
CA ARG A 246 -12.33 7.41 -12.37
C ARG A 246 -12.33 7.72 -10.88
N GLU A 247 -11.16 7.94 -10.28
CA GLU A 247 -11.03 8.29 -8.86
C GLU A 247 -11.69 9.65 -8.57
N SER A 248 -11.47 10.64 -9.43
CA SER A 248 -12.11 11.96 -9.29
C SER A 248 -13.64 11.89 -9.34
N LEU A 249 -14.19 10.98 -10.16
CA LEU A 249 -15.63 10.78 -10.28
C LEU A 249 -16.29 10.21 -9.01
N GLU A 250 -15.54 9.54 -8.13
CA GLU A 250 -16.07 9.04 -6.85
C GLU A 250 -16.39 10.18 -5.89
N TYR A 251 -15.63 11.28 -5.97
CA TYR A 251 -15.83 12.48 -5.16
C TYR A 251 -16.66 13.57 -5.88
N TYR A 252 -17.02 13.34 -7.15
CA TYR A 252 -17.71 14.34 -7.97
C TYR A 252 -19.24 14.18 -7.89
N HIS A 253 -19.83 14.80 -6.86
CA HIS A 253 -21.27 14.82 -6.65
C HIS A 253 -22.01 15.67 -7.69
N VAL A 254 -23.14 15.15 -8.17
CA VAL A 254 -23.98 15.78 -9.21
C VAL A 254 -25.07 16.65 -8.58
N ASP A 255 -25.36 16.36 -7.33
CA ASP A 255 -26.29 17.00 -6.42
C ASP A 255 -25.57 17.90 -5.42
N ASP A 256 -26.21 19.01 -5.07
CA ASP A 256 -25.82 19.83 -3.92
C ASP A 256 -26.34 19.22 -2.61
N HIS A 257 -25.88 19.72 -1.46
CA HIS A 257 -26.38 19.34 -0.13
C HIS A 257 -27.90 19.54 0.03
N GLU A 258 -28.50 20.37 -0.82
CA GLU A 258 -29.94 20.68 -0.89
C GLU A 258 -30.69 19.86 -1.98
N GLY A 259 -30.03 18.89 -2.62
CA GLY A 259 -30.63 18.04 -3.66
C GLY A 259 -30.78 18.70 -5.05
N ASN A 260 -30.22 19.90 -5.24
CA ASN A 260 -30.24 20.61 -6.51
C ASN A 260 -29.21 20.04 -7.49
N ILE A 261 -29.66 19.67 -8.69
CA ILE A 261 -28.79 19.13 -9.73
C ILE A 261 -27.97 20.25 -10.36
N LYS A 262 -26.65 20.12 -10.38
CA LYS A 262 -25.74 21.07 -11.05
C LYS A 262 -25.56 20.65 -12.51
N PRO A 263 -26.11 21.36 -13.51
CA PRO A 263 -26.07 20.94 -14.91
C PRO A 263 -24.65 20.83 -15.47
N PHE A 264 -23.72 21.67 -15.01
CA PHE A 264 -22.31 21.57 -15.37
C PHE A 264 -21.67 20.27 -14.86
N ASN A 265 -22.06 19.81 -13.65
CA ASN A 265 -21.55 18.57 -13.08
C ASN A 265 -22.12 17.34 -13.80
N VAL A 266 -23.39 17.39 -14.19
CA VAL A 266 -24.01 16.36 -15.04
C VAL A 266 -23.24 16.23 -16.36
N LEU A 267 -22.93 17.35 -17.01
CA LEU A 267 -22.19 17.34 -18.28
C LEU A 267 -20.78 16.77 -18.13
N GLY A 268 -20.04 17.23 -17.10
CA GLY A 268 -18.70 16.72 -16.81
C GLY A 268 -18.70 15.22 -16.57
N ARG A 269 -19.67 14.71 -15.78
CA ARG A 269 -19.84 13.28 -15.51
C ARG A 269 -20.24 12.50 -16.77
N ALA A 270 -21.14 13.05 -17.59
CA ALA A 270 -21.60 12.42 -18.82
C ALA A 270 -20.47 12.21 -19.84
N ILE A 271 -19.50 13.14 -19.91
CA ILE A 271 -18.31 13.02 -20.76
C ILE A 271 -17.26 12.10 -20.12
N SER A 272 -17.07 12.20 -18.79
CA SER A 272 -15.99 11.52 -18.10
C SER A 272 -16.23 10.02 -17.89
N LEU A 273 -17.48 9.61 -17.64
CA LEU A 273 -17.87 8.21 -17.46
C LEU A 273 -17.52 7.30 -18.66
N PRO A 274 -17.87 7.65 -19.91
CA PRO A 274 -17.52 6.79 -21.04
C PRO A 274 -16.00 6.73 -21.25
N ILE A 275 -15.28 7.84 -21.05
CA ILE A 275 -13.81 7.86 -21.17
C ILE A 275 -13.18 6.93 -20.14
N SER A 276 -13.58 7.05 -18.87
CA SER A 276 -13.03 6.23 -17.78
C SER A 276 -13.37 4.75 -17.98
N TRP A 277 -14.58 4.44 -18.47
CA TRP A 277 -14.98 3.07 -18.76
C TRP A 277 -14.23 2.48 -19.97
N ILE A 278 -14.17 3.21 -21.09
CA ILE A 278 -13.47 2.77 -22.31
C ILE A 278 -12.01 2.50 -21.99
N PHE A 279 -11.31 3.41 -21.29
CA PHE A 279 -9.88 3.27 -21.01
C PHE A 279 -9.55 2.65 -19.65
N ALA A 280 -10.52 2.02 -18.97
CA ALA A 280 -10.31 1.40 -17.66
C ALA A 280 -9.17 0.37 -17.70
N THR A 281 -9.20 -0.56 -18.66
CA THR A 281 -8.17 -1.60 -18.77
C THR A 281 -6.79 -1.04 -19.12
N TYR A 282 -6.74 0.02 -19.94
CA TYR A 282 -5.49 0.67 -20.32
C TYR A 282 -4.83 1.40 -19.15
N SER A 283 -5.64 2.05 -18.31
CA SER A 283 -5.18 2.78 -17.13
C SER A 283 -4.87 1.87 -15.95
N ASP A 284 -5.66 0.81 -15.69
CA ASP A 284 -5.51 -0.10 -14.53
C ASP A 284 -4.19 -0.91 -14.52
N LEU A 285 -3.55 -1.08 -15.68
CA LEU A 285 -2.27 -1.78 -15.77
C LEU A 285 -1.14 -1.03 -15.03
N LYS A 286 -1.21 0.31 -14.99
CA LYS A 286 -0.24 1.22 -14.32
C LYS A 286 1.20 0.68 -14.32
N PRO A 287 1.78 0.35 -15.49
CA PRO A 287 2.99 -0.46 -15.58
C PRO A 287 4.21 0.24 -14.95
N ILE A 288 4.31 1.56 -15.09
CA ILE A 288 5.39 2.38 -14.53
C ILE A 288 5.26 2.46 -12.99
N GLU A 289 4.07 2.78 -12.48
CA GLU A 289 3.82 2.89 -11.03
C GLU A 289 4.12 1.57 -10.32
N ARG A 290 3.68 0.44 -10.89
CA ARG A 290 3.97 -0.88 -10.32
C ARG A 290 5.46 -1.19 -10.33
N LEU A 291 6.19 -0.78 -11.35
CA LEU A 291 7.64 -0.99 -11.42
C LEU A 291 8.39 -0.16 -10.37
N VAL A 292 8.04 1.13 -10.25
CA VAL A 292 8.64 2.06 -9.29
C VAL A 292 8.34 1.62 -7.85
N ASP A 293 7.12 1.14 -7.61
CA ASP A 293 6.70 0.63 -6.30
C ASP A 293 7.27 -0.77 -5.98
N GLY A 294 8.02 -1.40 -6.88
CA GLY A 294 8.48 -2.77 -6.73
C GLY A 294 7.34 -3.81 -6.70
N ARG A 295 6.15 -3.45 -7.19
CA ARG A 295 4.96 -4.32 -7.23
C ARG A 295 5.00 -5.26 -8.44
N LEU A 296 4.54 -6.48 -8.20
CA LEU A 296 4.43 -7.50 -9.26
C LEU A 296 3.29 -7.14 -10.23
N LEU A 297 3.62 -7.12 -11.52
CA LEU A 297 2.64 -7.18 -12.58
C LEU A 297 2.39 -8.65 -12.92
N SER A 298 1.24 -9.18 -12.46
CA SER A 298 0.91 -10.60 -12.59
C SER A 298 0.72 -10.99 -14.06
N TRP A 299 1.11 -12.21 -14.44
CA TRP A 299 0.93 -12.69 -15.82
C TRP A 299 -0.55 -12.67 -16.23
N ARG A 300 -1.47 -13.00 -15.32
CA ARG A 300 -2.90 -12.91 -15.62
C ARG A 300 -3.32 -11.49 -15.98
N SER A 301 -2.86 -10.49 -15.22
CA SER A 301 -3.14 -9.07 -15.50
C SER A 301 -2.52 -8.62 -16.82
N VAL A 302 -1.27 -9.03 -17.10
CA VAL A 302 -0.57 -8.73 -18.35
C VAL A 302 -1.31 -9.32 -19.55
N ALA A 303 -1.63 -10.63 -19.50
CA ALA A 303 -2.30 -11.31 -20.60
C ALA A 303 -3.68 -10.72 -20.88
N TRP A 304 -4.47 -10.47 -19.84
CA TRP A 304 -5.77 -9.82 -19.98
C TRP A 304 -5.62 -8.41 -20.58
N GLY A 305 -4.79 -7.57 -19.98
CA GLY A 305 -4.60 -6.19 -20.42
C GLY A 305 -4.07 -6.08 -21.85
N MET A 306 -3.07 -6.90 -22.19
CA MET A 306 -2.54 -7.00 -23.55
C MET A 306 -3.62 -7.45 -24.53
N SER A 307 -4.42 -8.46 -24.19
CA SER A 307 -5.47 -8.97 -25.08
C SER A 307 -6.51 -7.90 -25.42
N VAL A 308 -6.95 -7.12 -24.43
CA VAL A 308 -7.92 -6.04 -24.60
C VAL A 308 -7.31 -4.91 -25.44
N ILE A 309 -6.08 -4.46 -25.13
CA ILE A 309 -5.44 -3.37 -25.88
C ILE A 309 -5.15 -3.81 -27.33
N LEU A 310 -4.72 -5.05 -27.55
CA LEU A 310 -4.51 -5.60 -28.89
C LEU A 310 -5.82 -5.69 -29.66
N ALA A 311 -6.93 -6.08 -29.03
CA ALA A 311 -8.24 -6.10 -29.66
C ALA A 311 -8.68 -4.69 -30.09
N TRP A 312 -8.48 -3.67 -29.26
CA TRP A 312 -8.74 -2.28 -29.66
C TRP A 312 -7.82 -1.81 -30.77
N THR A 313 -6.53 -2.16 -30.70
CA THR A 313 -5.55 -1.84 -31.75
C THR A 313 -5.99 -2.44 -33.08
N ALA A 314 -6.39 -3.71 -33.10
CA ALA A 314 -6.91 -4.38 -34.27
C ALA A 314 -8.20 -3.73 -34.79
N ALA A 315 -9.15 -3.39 -33.91
CA ALA A 315 -10.37 -2.69 -34.29
C ALA A 315 -10.09 -1.32 -34.94
N VAL A 316 -9.19 -0.53 -34.35
CA VAL A 316 -8.75 0.77 -34.90
C VAL A 316 -8.11 0.61 -36.28
N LEU A 317 -7.23 -0.39 -36.44
CA LEU A 317 -6.60 -0.67 -37.74
C LEU A 317 -7.59 -1.19 -38.77
N LEU A 318 -8.58 -1.99 -38.39
CA LEU A 318 -9.65 -2.45 -39.29
C LEU A 318 -10.49 -1.28 -39.80
N VAL A 319 -10.81 -0.31 -38.93
CA VAL A 319 -11.51 0.91 -39.34
C VAL A 319 -10.63 1.73 -40.29
N ALA A 320 -9.35 1.91 -39.99
CA ALA A 320 -8.40 2.62 -40.85
C ALA A 320 -8.32 1.97 -42.24
N TRP A 321 -8.20 0.64 -42.27
CA TRP A 321 -8.19 -0.15 -43.49
C TRP A 321 -9.49 0.01 -44.29
N ALA A 322 -10.66 -0.01 -43.64
CA ALA A 322 -11.95 0.17 -44.29
C ALA A 322 -12.09 1.56 -44.94
N ILE A 323 -11.54 2.60 -44.30
CA ILE A 323 -11.49 3.96 -44.84
C ILE A 323 -10.60 4.00 -46.10
N PHE A 324 -9.39 3.43 -46.02
CA PHE A 324 -8.47 3.39 -47.16
C PHE A 324 -9.07 2.66 -48.37
N ARG A 325 -9.68 1.49 -48.15
CA ARG A 325 -10.30 0.70 -49.22
C ARG A 325 -11.40 1.47 -49.97
N LYS A 326 -12.16 2.32 -49.27
CA LYS A 326 -13.19 3.17 -49.91
C LYS A 326 -12.58 4.31 -50.74
N ARG A 327 -11.40 4.81 -50.37
CA ARG A 327 -10.71 5.87 -51.14
C ARG A 327 -10.15 5.36 -52.47
N GLU A 328 -9.74 4.09 -52.54
CA GLU A 328 -9.23 3.48 -53.77
C GLU A 328 -10.32 3.29 -54.85
N LEU A 329 -11.60 3.17 -54.47
CA LEU A 329 -12.72 2.99 -55.40
C LEU A 329 -13.21 4.29 -56.06
N ALA A 330 -12.85 5.46 -55.52
CA ALA A 330 -13.32 6.76 -56.04
C ALA A 330 -12.41 7.36 -57.13
N ILE A 331 -11.31 6.70 -57.50
CA ILE A 331 -10.33 7.21 -58.47
C ILE A 331 -10.58 6.67 -59.91
N TYR A 332 -11.61 5.85 -60.14
CA TYR A 332 -11.91 5.34 -61.49
C TYR A 332 -13.41 5.39 -61.83
N SER A 333 -13.90 6.58 -62.18
CA SER A 333 -15.06 6.75 -63.07
C SER A 333 -14.95 8.08 -63.79
N GLY A 334 -14.00 8.15 -64.72
CA GLY A 334 -13.78 9.28 -65.61
C GLY A 334 -13.39 8.77 -66.98
N ASN A 335 -14.37 8.23 -67.70
CA ASN A 335 -14.46 8.33 -69.15
C ASN A 335 -15.93 8.26 -69.56
#